data_AF-A0A8C2DUV5-F1
#
_entry.id   AF-A0A8C2DUV5-F1
#
_cell.length_a   1.000
_cell.length_b   1.000
_cell.length_c   1.000
_cell.angle_alpha   90.00
_cell.angle_beta   90.00
_cell.angle_gamma   90.00
#
_symmetry.space_group_name_H-M   'P 1'
#
loop_
_entity.id
_entity.type
_entity.pdbx_description
1 polymer ?
#
loop_
_entity_poly.entity_id
_entity_poly.type
_entity_poly.pdbx_seq_one_letter_code
_entity_poly.pdbx_strand_id
1 'polypeptide(L)'
;YCGSQWGAETRTMDHGSQQPQTQHMPGPFPGYTGPQGPYPGQHPALLRLDEVQREIATLGPQVCSYSGLQSDREYKRLERELTRLLLEVDKVETEGRPELQQARKCAAGEVEGLLRYLEGNATHPSRLAIEELTQEAQSLLNEGVVGPFRQGQAQDAFEISEELVEAVQDVAMRLAQVKTGGSVPLRKARYKALTRVCAVQEILEGRVRTHTLALPLSDDTHEAVQRINQVMAQVSGARCQEVALLMGLSGRDSCAHLARVLTELLVELDALDVSSNAAVRNYRKQVVEEINGLLKHLDLEGEGEDTRRYDLAQNDSIREIEAIRGRVSVLREEVLRHGAAGHGTELQGLLTHLDQVDTGRNPCIREARRRAVLEVQALITFLDLWEALGRRNPGPDEPLPHAAVWRVLASLCDLQAQVLGFDGKRADKSYMVLEELLTKQLLALDAVDPQGDQGTKIARKQAVKHAQNILSYLDMKTDEWEY
;
A
#
# COMPACT_ATOMS: atom_id res chain seq x y z
N TYR A 1 29.13 42.51 31.09
CA TYR A 1 28.60 43.33 32.19
C TYR A 1 27.22 42.78 32.54
N CYS A 2 27.09 42.27 33.78
CA CYS A 2 25.93 41.66 34.46
C CYS A 2 25.28 40.44 33.75
N GLY A 3 25.27 39.20 34.26
CA GLY A 3 25.63 38.64 35.57
C GLY A 3 24.40 38.43 36.48
N SER A 4 24.10 37.16 36.81
CA SER A 4 23.37 36.56 37.98
C SER A 4 22.51 35.37 37.48
N GLN A 5 22.82 34.07 37.68
CA GLN A 5 22.97 33.26 38.93
C GLN A 5 21.68 33.36 39.77
N TRP A 6 20.90 32.32 40.07
CA TRP A 6 21.08 31.09 40.89
C TRP A 6 19.89 30.15 40.58
N GLY A 7 19.81 28.85 40.85
CA GLY A 7 20.58 27.90 41.65
C GLY A 7 19.91 26.52 41.51
N ALA A 8 20.66 25.47 41.84
CA ALA A 8 20.22 24.08 41.80
C ALA A 8 19.42 23.72 43.06
N GLU A 9 18.40 22.87 42.93
CA GLU A 9 17.95 22.01 44.03
C GLU A 9 17.28 20.72 43.51
N THR A 10 17.56 19.65 44.23
CA THR A 10 17.32 18.23 43.92
C THR A 10 15.97 17.71 44.44
N ARG A 11 15.44 16.72 43.70
CA ARG A 11 14.55 15.61 44.12
C ARG A 11 13.10 15.94 44.53
N THR A 12 12.17 15.34 43.79
CA THR A 12 11.24 14.32 44.32
C THR A 12 10.58 13.60 43.14
N MET A 13 10.69 12.27 43.13
CA MET A 13 9.82 11.39 42.33
C MET A 13 8.42 11.48 42.93
N ASP A 14 7.41 11.76 42.10
CA ASP A 14 6.03 11.48 42.43
C ASP A 14 5.38 10.74 41.25
N HIS A 15 4.82 9.57 41.57
CA HIS A 15 4.14 8.69 40.63
C HIS A 15 2.69 9.17 40.49
N GLY A 16 2.42 9.94 39.44
CA GLY A 16 1.07 10.34 39.04
C GLY A 16 0.67 9.71 37.71
N SER A 17 -0.28 8.79 37.76
CA SER A 17 -0.95 8.09 36.65
C SER A 17 -1.32 8.98 35.45
N GLN A 18 -0.73 8.70 34.28
CA GLN A 18 -1.13 9.28 33.00
C GLN A 18 -2.28 8.46 32.39
N GLN A 19 -3.47 9.05 32.33
CA GLN A 19 -4.51 8.67 31.37
C GLN A 19 -4.08 9.10 29.96
N PRO A 20 -4.40 8.34 28.90
CA PRO A 20 -4.05 8.72 27.54
C PRO A 20 -4.91 9.91 27.09
N GLN A 21 -4.29 11.09 26.94
CA GLN A 21 -4.87 12.22 26.24
C GLN A 21 -4.96 11.89 24.75
N THR A 22 -6.19 11.73 24.25
CA THR A 22 -6.52 11.76 22.83
C THR A 22 -6.23 13.15 22.28
N GLN A 23 -5.12 13.30 21.56
CA GLN A 23 -4.81 14.50 20.77
C GLN A 23 -5.90 14.69 19.71
N HIS A 24 -6.79 15.65 19.94
CA HIS A 24 -7.70 16.17 18.93
C HIS A 24 -6.88 16.97 17.90
N MET A 25 -6.81 16.47 16.66
CA MET A 25 -6.36 17.25 15.52
C MET A 25 -7.40 18.36 15.23
N PRO A 26 -6.99 19.62 14.96
CA PRO A 26 -7.93 20.68 14.61
C PRO A 26 -8.47 20.42 13.19
N GLY A 27 -9.79 20.39 13.03
CA GLY A 27 -10.44 20.36 11.72
C GLY A 27 -10.20 21.65 10.90
N PRO A 28 -10.49 21.64 9.59
CA PRO A 28 -10.17 22.75 8.68
C PRO A 28 -11.02 24.02 8.89
N PHE A 29 -11.99 24.00 9.80
CA PHE A 29 -12.89 25.13 10.06
C PHE A 29 -12.64 25.72 11.45
N PRO A 30 -12.35 27.03 11.58
CA PRO A 30 -12.20 27.66 12.87
C PRO A 30 -13.56 27.78 13.58
N GLY A 31 -13.67 27.18 14.76
CA GLY A 31 -14.85 27.31 15.62
C GLY A 31 -15.06 28.75 16.08
N TYR A 32 -16.31 29.21 16.07
CA TYR A 32 -16.70 30.56 16.47
C TYR A 32 -16.83 30.65 18.00
N THR A 33 -16.01 31.49 18.67
CA THR A 33 -16.25 31.91 20.06
C THR A 33 -16.86 33.31 20.04
N GLY A 34 -18.19 33.40 20.22
CA GLY A 34 -18.92 34.67 20.16
C GLY A 34 -18.68 35.61 21.36
N PRO A 35 -18.85 36.94 21.20
CA PRO A 35 -18.74 37.91 22.30
C PRO A 35 -19.95 37.85 23.25
N GLN A 36 -19.71 37.91 24.56
CA GLN A 36 -20.76 38.05 25.57
C GLN A 36 -21.35 39.47 25.56
N GLY A 37 -22.58 39.62 25.05
CA GLY A 37 -23.40 40.83 25.15
C GLY A 37 -24.20 40.92 26.47
N PRO A 38 -24.81 42.09 26.79
CA PRO A 38 -25.18 42.44 28.16
C PRO A 38 -26.67 42.20 28.49
N TYR A 39 -27.15 40.96 28.62
CA TYR A 39 -28.46 40.66 29.28
C TYR A 39 -28.51 39.25 29.90
N PRO A 40 -29.31 39.02 30.97
CA PRO A 40 -29.42 37.74 31.66
C PRO A 40 -30.39 36.81 30.93
N GLY A 41 -29.85 35.88 30.12
CA GLY A 41 -30.57 34.77 29.49
C GLY A 41 -30.21 34.58 28.02
N GLN A 42 -29.78 33.37 27.64
CA GLN A 42 -29.51 33.03 26.24
C GLN A 42 -30.82 33.01 25.44
N HIS A 43 -30.85 33.76 24.33
CA HIS A 43 -32.00 33.81 23.41
C HIS A 43 -32.37 32.40 22.90
N PRO A 44 -33.66 32.01 22.80
CA PRO A 44 -34.05 30.68 22.34
C PRO A 44 -33.47 30.29 20.98
N ALA A 45 -33.40 31.24 20.03
CA ALA A 45 -32.74 31.04 18.75
C ALA A 45 -31.23 30.76 18.87
N LEU A 46 -30.53 31.41 19.80
CA LEU A 46 -29.11 31.13 20.05
C LEU A 46 -28.93 29.75 20.67
N LEU A 47 -29.77 29.38 21.65
CA LEU A 47 -29.73 28.04 22.23
C LEU A 47 -29.92 26.96 21.16
N ARG A 48 -30.86 27.17 20.24
CA ARG A 48 -31.09 26.21 19.15
C ARG A 48 -29.92 26.15 18.16
N LEU A 49 -29.33 27.29 17.82
CA LEU A 49 -28.14 27.33 16.97
C LEU A 49 -26.93 26.69 17.66
N ASP A 50 -26.76 26.87 18.97
CA ASP A 50 -25.71 26.23 19.77
C ASP A 50 -25.91 24.70 19.87
N GLU A 51 -27.15 24.23 19.91
CA GLU A 51 -27.49 22.79 19.79
C GLU A 51 -27.07 22.25 18.44
N VAL A 52 -27.47 22.90 17.36
CA VAL A 52 -27.07 22.50 16.00
C VAL A 52 -25.56 22.53 15.85
N GLN A 53 -24.88 23.56 16.36
CA GLN A 53 -23.43 23.68 16.30
C GLN A 53 -22.72 22.52 17.02
N ARG A 54 -23.27 22.03 18.13
CA ARG A 54 -22.77 20.83 18.81
C ARG A 54 -22.96 19.58 17.95
N GLU A 55 -24.10 19.43 17.29
CA GLU A 55 -24.33 18.30 16.38
C GLU A 55 -23.40 18.35 15.17
N ILE A 56 -23.18 19.53 14.57
CA ILE A 56 -22.17 19.76 13.51
C ILE A 56 -20.79 19.32 13.99
N ALA A 57 -20.38 19.70 15.21
CA ALA A 57 -19.10 19.31 15.79
C ALA A 57 -18.96 17.78 15.98
N THR A 58 -20.07 17.05 16.17
CA THR A 58 -20.05 15.58 16.25
C THR A 58 -20.04 14.89 14.88
N LEU A 59 -20.71 15.47 13.87
CA LEU A 59 -20.78 14.90 12.52
C LEU A 59 -19.55 15.23 11.68
N GLY A 60 -18.93 16.41 11.89
CA GLY A 60 -17.76 16.87 11.15
C GLY A 60 -16.64 15.82 11.06
N PRO A 61 -16.16 15.24 12.17
CA PRO A 61 -15.13 14.20 12.14
C PRO A 61 -15.56 12.92 11.39
N GLN A 62 -16.83 12.54 11.47
CA GLN A 62 -17.35 11.36 10.76
C GLN A 62 -17.35 11.61 9.24
N VAL A 63 -17.76 12.79 8.81
CA VAL A 63 -17.70 13.23 7.40
C VAL A 63 -16.25 13.35 6.93
N CYS A 64 -15.36 13.91 7.75
CA CYS A 64 -13.94 14.09 7.43
C CYS A 64 -13.18 12.77 7.29
N SER A 65 -13.65 11.70 7.96
CA SER A 65 -13.06 10.36 7.94
C SER A 65 -13.81 9.37 7.04
N TYR A 66 -14.91 9.80 6.42
CA TYR A 66 -15.72 8.98 5.55
C TYR A 66 -15.01 8.70 4.22
N SER A 67 -14.83 7.43 3.88
CA SER A 67 -14.05 6.97 2.72
C SER A 67 -14.84 6.07 1.76
N GLY A 68 -16.17 6.05 1.85
CA GLY A 68 -17.04 5.17 1.09
C GLY A 68 -17.65 5.82 -0.17
N LEU A 69 -18.65 5.16 -0.76
CA LEU A 69 -19.39 5.61 -1.95
C LEU A 69 -20.80 6.09 -1.60
N GLN A 70 -21.43 6.83 -2.52
CA GLN A 70 -22.81 7.30 -2.37
C GLN A 70 -23.85 6.17 -2.21
N SER A 71 -23.54 4.96 -2.71
CA SER A 71 -24.37 3.77 -2.54
C SER A 71 -24.45 3.31 -1.08
N ASP A 72 -23.45 3.64 -0.27
CA ASP A 72 -23.26 3.09 1.07
C ASP A 72 -24.36 3.56 2.02
N ARG A 73 -24.75 2.67 2.93
CA ARG A 73 -25.70 2.99 3.99
C ARG A 73 -25.20 4.14 4.88
N GLU A 74 -23.90 4.21 5.07
CA GLU A 74 -23.25 5.21 5.91
C GLU A 74 -23.29 6.61 5.29
N TYR A 75 -22.99 6.73 3.99
CA TYR A 75 -23.17 7.96 3.23
C TYR A 75 -24.60 8.49 3.39
N LYS A 76 -25.58 7.62 3.11
CA LYS A 76 -27.01 7.96 3.22
C LYS A 76 -27.42 8.32 4.64
N ARG A 77 -26.73 7.83 5.68
CA ARG A 77 -26.97 8.26 7.06
C ARG A 77 -26.45 9.68 7.28
N LEU A 78 -25.18 9.92 6.99
CA LEU A 78 -24.52 11.22 7.16
C LEU A 78 -25.24 12.32 6.36
N GLU A 79 -25.57 12.05 5.11
CA GLU A 79 -26.31 12.97 4.24
C GLU A 79 -27.69 13.34 4.83
N ARG A 80 -28.44 12.35 5.32
CA ARG A 80 -29.75 12.59 5.96
C ARG A 80 -29.62 13.40 7.25
N GLU A 81 -28.62 13.10 8.08
CA GLU A 81 -28.38 13.82 9.35
C GLU A 81 -28.00 15.28 9.10
N LEU A 82 -27.09 15.53 8.15
CA LEU A 82 -26.71 16.89 7.73
C LEU A 82 -27.89 17.65 7.10
N THR A 83 -28.65 17.01 6.21
CA THR A 83 -29.84 17.63 5.59
C THR A 83 -30.89 17.99 6.65
N ARG A 84 -31.09 17.13 7.66
CA ARG A 84 -31.96 17.44 8.80
C ARG A 84 -31.46 18.67 9.55
N LEU A 85 -30.17 18.76 9.84
CA LEU A 85 -29.59 19.94 10.52
C LEU A 85 -29.79 21.22 9.69
N LEU A 86 -29.59 21.17 8.37
CA LEU A 86 -29.82 22.32 7.49
C LEU A 86 -31.27 22.83 7.60
N LEU A 87 -32.24 21.91 7.55
CA LEU A 87 -33.66 22.24 7.74
C LEU A 87 -33.98 22.80 9.14
N GLU A 88 -33.24 22.39 10.16
CA GLU A 88 -33.39 22.94 11.52
C GLU A 88 -32.81 24.35 11.63
N VAL A 89 -31.68 24.63 10.98
CA VAL A 89 -31.10 25.98 10.89
C VAL A 89 -32.06 26.93 10.18
N ASP A 90 -32.68 26.50 9.08
CA ASP A 90 -33.62 27.31 8.30
C ASP A 90 -34.88 27.69 9.09
N LYS A 91 -35.30 26.83 10.02
CA LYS A 91 -36.45 27.09 10.92
C LYS A 91 -36.14 28.10 12.02
N VAL A 92 -34.88 28.48 12.23
CA VAL A 92 -34.52 29.43 13.29
C VAL A 92 -34.97 30.84 12.90
N GLU A 93 -35.92 31.37 13.65
CA GLU A 93 -36.39 32.74 13.55
C GLU A 93 -35.36 33.70 14.17
N THR A 94 -34.91 34.67 13.37
CA THR A 94 -33.83 35.60 13.75
C THR A 94 -34.36 36.97 14.16
N GLU A 95 -35.67 37.22 14.02
CA GLU A 95 -36.33 38.50 14.35
C GLU A 95 -35.68 39.74 13.69
N GLY A 96 -34.93 39.56 12.60
CA GLY A 96 -34.15 40.64 11.99
C GLY A 96 -32.89 41.03 12.77
N ARG A 97 -32.54 40.35 13.87
CA ARG A 97 -31.36 40.63 14.67
C ARG A 97 -30.10 40.20 13.92
N PRO A 98 -29.11 41.09 13.72
CA PRO A 98 -27.93 40.78 12.92
C PRO A 98 -27.08 39.66 13.52
N GLU A 99 -26.97 39.59 14.85
CA GLU A 99 -26.23 38.54 15.56
C GLU A 99 -26.81 37.14 15.29
N LEU A 100 -28.15 37.01 15.34
CA LEU A 100 -28.85 35.75 15.06
C LEU A 100 -28.76 35.36 13.59
N GLN A 101 -28.89 36.34 12.69
CA GLN A 101 -28.74 36.12 11.25
C GLN A 101 -27.33 35.63 10.90
N GLN A 102 -26.31 36.24 11.51
CA GLN A 102 -24.93 35.83 11.30
C GLN A 102 -24.68 34.42 11.84
N ALA A 103 -25.13 34.11 13.07
CA ALA A 103 -25.00 32.78 13.65
C ALA A 103 -25.70 31.70 12.80
N ARG A 104 -26.94 31.98 12.35
CA ARG A 104 -27.68 31.09 11.45
C ARG A 104 -26.96 30.87 10.12
N LYS A 105 -26.43 31.95 9.52
CA LYS A 105 -25.67 31.88 8.26
C LYS A 105 -24.37 31.08 8.42
N CYS A 106 -23.66 31.23 9.54
CA CYS A 106 -22.47 30.43 9.84
C CYS A 106 -22.84 28.94 9.96
N ALA A 107 -23.84 28.59 10.77
CA ALA A 107 -24.26 27.20 10.96
C ALA A 107 -24.72 26.55 9.64
N ALA A 108 -25.54 27.25 8.84
CA ALA A 108 -25.97 26.75 7.53
C ALA A 108 -24.77 26.52 6.59
N GLY A 109 -23.85 27.49 6.51
CA GLY A 109 -22.66 27.39 5.68
C GLY A 109 -21.72 26.25 6.07
N GLU A 110 -21.62 25.93 7.36
CA GLU A 110 -20.87 24.77 7.85
C GLU A 110 -21.52 23.44 7.44
N VAL A 111 -22.83 23.30 7.62
CA VAL A 111 -23.58 22.09 7.20
C VAL A 111 -23.49 21.88 5.69
N GLU A 112 -23.70 22.93 4.90
CA GLU A 112 -23.55 22.89 3.44
C GLU A 112 -22.10 22.56 3.02
N GLY A 113 -21.12 23.06 3.77
CA GLY A 113 -19.71 22.70 3.59
C GLY A 113 -19.44 21.22 3.80
N LEU A 114 -19.99 20.64 4.86
CA LEU A 114 -19.87 19.21 5.15
C LEU A 114 -20.58 18.35 4.10
N LEU A 115 -21.77 18.73 3.64
CA LEU A 115 -22.48 18.04 2.55
C LEU A 115 -21.65 18.02 1.26
N ARG A 116 -21.14 19.18 0.84
CA ARG A 116 -20.27 19.30 -0.35
C ARG A 116 -18.99 18.48 -0.21
N TYR A 117 -18.40 18.45 0.97
CA TYR A 117 -17.20 17.66 1.24
C TYR A 117 -17.49 16.14 1.19
N LEU A 118 -18.61 15.71 1.79
CA LEU A 118 -19.07 14.31 1.76
C LEU A 118 -19.30 13.82 0.33
N GLU A 119 -20.05 14.59 -0.46
CA GLU A 119 -20.32 14.29 -1.87
C GLU A 119 -19.04 14.32 -2.70
N GLY A 120 -18.21 15.35 -2.52
CA GLY A 120 -16.93 15.50 -3.23
C GLY A 120 -15.98 14.34 -3.00
N ASN A 121 -15.94 13.77 -1.79
CA ASN A 121 -15.14 12.58 -1.51
C ASN A 121 -15.72 11.31 -2.15
N ALA A 122 -17.04 11.12 -2.04
CA ALA A 122 -17.70 9.92 -2.53
C ALA A 122 -17.73 9.83 -4.07
N THR A 123 -17.63 10.97 -4.75
CA THR A 123 -17.64 11.10 -6.21
C THR A 123 -16.26 11.40 -6.80
N HIS A 124 -15.21 11.49 -5.97
CA HIS A 124 -13.87 11.86 -6.41
C HIS A 124 -13.33 10.85 -7.43
N PRO A 125 -12.68 11.27 -8.54
CA PRO A 125 -12.13 10.36 -9.54
C PRO A 125 -11.21 9.28 -8.97
N SER A 126 -10.30 9.65 -8.05
CA SER A 126 -9.46 8.68 -7.34
C SER A 126 -10.25 7.69 -6.48
N ARG A 127 -11.37 8.10 -5.87
CA ARG A 127 -12.21 7.18 -5.10
C ARG A 127 -12.87 6.16 -6.02
N LEU A 128 -13.35 6.62 -7.18
CA LEU A 128 -13.93 5.74 -8.20
C LEU A 128 -12.88 4.78 -8.76
N ALA A 129 -11.67 5.26 -9.06
CA ALA A 129 -10.57 4.40 -9.51
C ALA A 129 -10.20 3.31 -8.47
N ILE A 130 -10.17 3.64 -7.17
CA ILE A 130 -9.97 2.63 -6.11
C ILE A 130 -11.10 1.58 -6.12
N GLU A 131 -12.34 2.00 -6.36
CA GLU A 131 -13.46 1.08 -6.45
C GLU A 131 -13.33 0.16 -7.66
N GLU A 132 -13.06 0.72 -8.84
CA GLU A 132 -12.92 -0.02 -10.10
C GLU A 132 -11.83 -1.09 -9.98
N LEU A 133 -10.68 -0.73 -9.41
CA LEU A 133 -9.58 -1.67 -9.16
C LEU A 133 -9.97 -2.74 -8.13
N THR A 134 -10.73 -2.38 -7.09
CA THR A 134 -11.22 -3.35 -6.11
C THR A 134 -12.20 -4.34 -6.76
N GLN A 135 -13.08 -3.86 -7.64
CA GLN A 135 -14.02 -4.69 -8.40
C GLN A 135 -13.30 -5.58 -9.42
N GLU A 136 -12.24 -5.09 -10.05
CA GLU A 136 -11.38 -5.89 -10.92
C GLU A 136 -10.75 -7.06 -10.15
N ALA A 137 -10.15 -6.81 -8.98
CA ALA A 137 -9.64 -7.86 -8.11
C ALA A 137 -10.75 -8.85 -7.68
N GLN A 138 -11.94 -8.36 -7.33
CA GLN A 138 -13.09 -9.21 -7.02
C GLN A 138 -13.46 -10.13 -8.19
N SER A 139 -13.47 -9.61 -9.42
CA SER A 139 -13.78 -10.40 -10.62
C SER A 139 -12.75 -11.49 -10.85
N LEU A 140 -11.46 -11.12 -10.84
CA LEU A 140 -10.34 -12.05 -11.00
C LEU A 140 -10.39 -13.20 -9.97
N LEU A 141 -10.65 -12.86 -8.71
CA LEU A 141 -10.69 -13.83 -7.62
C LEU A 141 -11.98 -14.65 -7.60
N ASN A 142 -13.09 -14.07 -8.06
CA ASN A 142 -14.33 -14.83 -8.21
C ASN A 142 -14.23 -15.85 -9.35
N GLU A 143 -13.61 -15.49 -10.47
CA GLU A 143 -13.40 -16.39 -11.60
C GLU A 143 -12.30 -17.43 -11.31
N GLY A 144 -11.19 -16.99 -10.72
CA GLY A 144 -9.99 -17.78 -10.53
C GLY A 144 -9.91 -18.55 -9.21
N VAL A 145 -10.77 -18.28 -8.22
CA VAL A 145 -10.70 -18.96 -6.91
C VAL A 145 -12.09 -19.36 -6.40
N VAL A 146 -12.97 -18.38 -6.17
CA VAL A 146 -14.22 -18.59 -5.42
C VAL A 146 -15.26 -19.35 -6.25
N GLY A 147 -15.40 -19.03 -7.53
CA GLY A 147 -16.31 -19.67 -8.47
C GLY A 147 -16.02 -21.17 -8.66
N PRO A 148 -14.78 -21.55 -9.05
CA PRO A 148 -14.38 -22.95 -9.15
C PRO A 148 -14.60 -23.73 -7.85
N PHE A 149 -14.28 -23.11 -6.70
CA PHE A 149 -14.53 -23.71 -5.39
C PHE A 149 -16.02 -24.00 -5.15
N ARG A 150 -16.91 -23.04 -5.44
CA ARG A 150 -18.37 -23.23 -5.29
C ARG A 150 -18.95 -24.30 -6.21
N GLN A 151 -18.32 -24.53 -7.35
CA GLN A 151 -18.73 -25.57 -8.32
C GLN A 151 -18.21 -26.97 -7.95
N GLY A 152 -17.51 -27.13 -6.83
CA GLY A 152 -16.94 -28.40 -6.39
C GLY A 152 -15.66 -28.80 -7.12
N GLN A 153 -15.12 -27.94 -7.99
CA GLN A 153 -13.88 -28.20 -8.75
C GLN A 153 -12.61 -28.06 -7.90
N ALA A 154 -12.74 -27.69 -6.63
CA ALA A 154 -11.62 -27.48 -5.72
C ALA A 154 -11.25 -28.70 -4.84
N GLN A 155 -11.95 -29.83 -4.97
CA GLN A 155 -11.66 -31.03 -4.19
C GLN A 155 -10.42 -31.78 -4.69
N ASP A 156 -10.09 -31.66 -5.98
CA ASP A 156 -8.86 -32.18 -6.56
C ASP A 156 -7.93 -31.01 -6.88
N ALA A 157 -6.83 -30.89 -6.15
CA ALA A 157 -5.64 -30.10 -6.46
C ALA A 157 -5.84 -28.86 -7.37
N PHE A 158 -6.77 -27.94 -7.03
CA PHE A 158 -7.01 -26.75 -7.84
C PHE A 158 -5.75 -25.88 -7.85
N GLU A 159 -4.96 -25.89 -8.92
CA GLU A 159 -3.76 -25.07 -9.02
C GLU A 159 -4.14 -23.60 -9.23
N ILE A 160 -3.65 -22.73 -8.36
CA ILE A 160 -3.75 -21.29 -8.57
C ILE A 160 -2.75 -20.96 -9.67
N SER A 161 -3.21 -20.41 -10.79
CA SER A 161 -2.33 -20.07 -11.90
C SER A 161 -1.36 -18.94 -11.51
N GLU A 162 -0.11 -19.05 -11.95
CA GLU A 162 0.87 -17.96 -11.82
C GLU A 162 0.33 -16.67 -12.45
N GLU A 163 -0.39 -16.79 -13.57
CA GLU A 163 -1.08 -15.69 -14.25
C GLU A 163 -2.08 -14.95 -13.34
N LEU A 164 -2.83 -15.67 -12.48
CA LEU A 164 -3.75 -15.03 -11.54
C LEU A 164 -3.00 -14.27 -10.45
N VAL A 165 -1.90 -14.83 -9.95
CA VAL A 165 -1.07 -14.17 -8.94
C VAL A 165 -0.48 -12.88 -9.52
N GLU A 166 0.04 -12.93 -10.74
CA GLU A 166 0.56 -11.76 -11.45
C GLU A 166 -0.53 -10.72 -11.71
N ALA A 167 -1.74 -11.13 -12.12
CA ALA A 167 -2.85 -10.22 -12.34
C ALA A 167 -3.30 -9.51 -11.03
N VAL A 168 -3.38 -10.23 -9.91
CA VAL A 168 -3.71 -9.64 -8.60
C VAL A 168 -2.59 -8.70 -8.13
N GLN A 169 -1.33 -9.07 -8.36
CA GLN A 169 -0.19 -8.20 -8.07
C GLN A 169 -0.24 -6.91 -8.90
N ASP A 170 -0.59 -6.98 -10.18
CA ASP A 170 -0.76 -5.80 -11.03
C ASP A 170 -1.85 -4.86 -10.50
N VAL A 171 -2.99 -5.40 -10.06
CA VAL A 171 -4.04 -4.60 -9.42
C VAL A 171 -3.52 -3.92 -8.15
N ALA A 172 -2.75 -4.61 -7.31
CA ALA A 172 -2.14 -4.03 -6.11
C ALA A 172 -1.18 -2.87 -6.47
N MET A 173 -0.37 -3.04 -7.52
CA MET A 173 0.54 -2.01 -8.02
C MET A 173 -0.21 -0.77 -8.50
N ARG A 174 -1.28 -0.94 -9.28
CA ARG A 174 -2.13 0.16 -9.76
C ARG A 174 -2.89 0.83 -8.62
N LEU A 175 -3.39 0.08 -7.64
CA LEU A 175 -4.03 0.61 -6.44
C LEU A 175 -3.08 1.52 -5.66
N ALA A 176 -1.81 1.14 -5.55
CA ALA A 176 -0.81 2.01 -4.96
C ALA A 176 -0.72 3.31 -5.77
N GLN A 177 -0.56 3.25 -7.08
CA GLN A 177 -0.40 4.47 -7.90
C GLN A 177 -1.59 5.45 -7.89
N VAL A 178 -2.77 5.09 -7.34
CA VAL A 178 -3.89 6.03 -7.22
C VAL A 178 -3.53 7.22 -6.34
N LYS A 179 -3.67 8.42 -6.89
CA LYS A 179 -3.35 9.69 -6.22
C LYS A 179 -4.38 10.05 -5.17
N THR A 180 -3.89 10.50 -4.02
CA THR A 180 -4.73 10.92 -2.89
C THR A 180 -4.81 12.44 -2.71
N GLY A 181 -3.87 13.21 -3.26
CA GLY A 181 -3.84 14.67 -3.16
C GLY A 181 -3.85 15.17 -1.71
N GLY A 182 -3.21 14.44 -0.80
CA GLY A 182 -3.25 14.68 0.65
C GLY A 182 -4.60 14.42 1.34
N SER A 183 -5.64 13.99 0.61
CA SER A 183 -6.96 13.72 1.19
C SER A 183 -6.93 12.49 2.10
N VAL A 184 -7.22 12.70 3.38
CA VAL A 184 -7.29 11.63 4.41
C VAL A 184 -8.32 10.55 4.03
N PRO A 185 -9.56 10.87 3.60
CA PRO A 185 -10.50 9.89 3.06
C PRO A 185 -9.96 9.00 1.94
N LEU A 186 -9.24 9.60 0.98
CA LEU A 186 -8.69 8.85 -0.16
C LEU A 186 -7.54 7.95 0.29
N ARG A 187 -6.68 8.42 1.20
CA ARG A 187 -5.63 7.59 1.81
C ARG A 187 -6.23 6.41 2.57
N LYS A 188 -7.28 6.63 3.37
CA LYS A 188 -8.03 5.58 4.07
C LYS A 188 -8.62 4.56 3.09
N ALA A 189 -9.27 5.01 2.01
CA ALA A 189 -9.86 4.14 0.99
C ALA A 189 -8.79 3.27 0.31
N ARG A 190 -7.70 3.89 -0.18
CA ARG A 190 -6.59 3.21 -0.85
C ARG A 190 -5.91 2.21 0.09
N TYR A 191 -5.64 2.61 1.33
CA TYR A 191 -5.06 1.72 2.34
C TYR A 191 -5.95 0.50 2.61
N LYS A 192 -7.26 0.69 2.81
CA LYS A 192 -8.21 -0.42 3.03
C LYS A 192 -8.23 -1.39 1.84
N ALA A 193 -8.23 -0.87 0.61
CA ALA A 193 -8.20 -1.68 -0.60
C ALA A 193 -6.88 -2.47 -0.73
N LEU A 194 -5.74 -1.78 -0.64
CA LEU A 194 -4.41 -2.39 -0.71
C LEU A 194 -4.21 -3.48 0.34
N THR A 195 -4.62 -3.21 1.58
CA THR A 195 -4.47 -4.17 2.69
C THR A 195 -5.15 -5.50 2.36
N ARG A 196 -6.38 -5.45 1.82
CA ARG A 196 -7.13 -6.65 1.43
C ARG A 196 -6.50 -7.35 0.23
N VAL A 197 -6.17 -6.61 -0.83
CA VAL A 197 -5.60 -7.19 -2.05
C VAL A 197 -4.23 -7.82 -1.76
N CYS A 198 -3.36 -7.16 -1.00
CA CYS A 198 -2.06 -7.72 -0.61
C CYS A 198 -2.19 -8.92 0.33
N ALA A 199 -3.20 -8.94 1.22
CA ALA A 199 -3.47 -10.13 2.04
C ALA A 199 -3.90 -11.32 1.17
N VAL A 200 -4.77 -11.10 0.19
CA VAL A 200 -5.13 -12.13 -0.78
C VAL A 200 -3.91 -12.58 -1.58
N GLN A 201 -3.07 -11.66 -2.06
CA GLN A 201 -1.84 -12.01 -2.77
C GLN A 201 -0.92 -12.90 -1.92
N GLU A 202 -0.70 -12.59 -0.64
CA GLU A 202 0.08 -13.43 0.29
C GLU A 202 -0.53 -14.84 0.42
N ILE A 203 -1.86 -14.96 0.46
CA ILE A 203 -2.59 -16.23 0.50
C ILE A 203 -2.39 -17.05 -0.79
N LEU A 204 -2.45 -16.40 -1.96
CA LEU A 204 -2.27 -17.07 -3.25
C LEU A 204 -0.81 -17.55 -3.44
N GLU A 205 0.17 -16.70 -3.13
CA GLU A 205 1.60 -17.01 -3.25
C GLU A 205 2.04 -18.15 -2.33
N GLY A 206 1.48 -18.23 -1.11
CA GLY A 206 1.74 -19.31 -0.17
C GLY A 206 1.48 -20.70 -0.78
N ARG A 207 0.48 -20.80 -1.66
CA ARG A 207 0.13 -22.06 -2.34
C ARG A 207 1.13 -22.42 -3.44
N VAL A 208 1.56 -21.45 -4.26
CA VAL A 208 2.56 -21.67 -5.33
C VAL A 208 3.84 -22.29 -4.75
N ARG A 209 4.32 -21.79 -3.60
CA ARG A 209 5.53 -22.32 -2.94
C ARG A 209 5.36 -23.76 -2.43
N THR A 210 4.12 -24.14 -2.09
CA THR A 210 3.77 -25.45 -1.51
C THR A 210 3.77 -26.57 -2.55
N HIS A 211 3.50 -26.26 -3.82
CA HIS A 211 3.56 -27.22 -4.95
C HIS A 211 4.96 -27.77 -5.25
N THR A 212 6.02 -27.27 -4.59
CA THR A 212 7.40 -27.76 -4.75
C THR A 212 7.63 -29.13 -4.10
N LEU A 213 6.70 -29.63 -3.26
CA LEU A 213 6.83 -30.88 -2.52
C LEU A 213 5.82 -31.93 -3.03
N ALA A 214 6.21 -33.21 -2.99
CA ALA A 214 5.35 -34.35 -3.35
C ALA A 214 4.29 -34.61 -2.26
N LEU A 215 3.32 -33.70 -2.13
CA LEU A 215 2.18 -33.78 -1.23
C LEU A 215 0.88 -33.79 -2.05
N PRO A 216 -0.20 -34.42 -1.56
CA PRO A 216 -0.32 -35.18 -0.30
C PRO A 216 0.52 -36.47 -0.27
N LEU A 217 0.86 -36.95 0.93
CA LEU A 217 1.48 -38.27 1.11
C LEU A 217 0.43 -39.38 0.94
N SER A 218 0.88 -40.58 0.51
CA SER A 218 0.03 -41.77 0.43
C SER A 218 -0.51 -42.18 1.81
N ASP A 219 -1.77 -42.56 1.89
CA ASP A 219 -2.41 -43.03 3.13
C ASP A 219 -1.71 -44.26 3.73
N ASP A 220 -1.03 -45.07 2.91
CA ASP A 220 -0.25 -46.23 3.34
C ASP A 220 1.04 -45.85 4.08
N THR A 221 1.42 -44.57 4.09
CA THR A 221 2.70 -44.10 4.66
C THR A 221 2.70 -44.13 6.19
N HIS A 222 1.56 -43.80 6.83
CA HIS A 222 1.41 -43.74 8.29
C HIS A 222 -0.08 -43.53 8.66
N GLU A 223 -0.54 -44.04 9.81
CA GLU A 223 -1.94 -43.91 10.26
C GLU A 223 -2.44 -42.46 10.34
N ALA A 224 -1.58 -41.54 10.75
CA ALA A 224 -1.88 -40.12 10.83
C ALA A 224 -2.07 -39.44 9.45
N VAL A 225 -1.55 -40.01 8.35
CA VAL A 225 -1.55 -39.36 7.03
C VAL A 225 -2.96 -39.17 6.49
N GLN A 226 -3.84 -40.15 6.66
CA GLN A 226 -5.23 -40.03 6.24
C GLN A 226 -5.91 -38.83 6.92
N ARG A 227 -5.63 -38.60 8.21
CA ARG A 227 -6.19 -37.44 8.93
C ARG A 227 -5.55 -36.13 8.49
N ILE A 228 -4.24 -36.09 8.27
CA ILE A 228 -3.55 -34.89 7.74
C ILE A 228 -4.10 -34.53 6.35
N ASN A 229 -4.33 -35.51 5.48
CA ASN A 229 -4.94 -35.32 4.15
C ASN A 229 -6.35 -34.74 4.26
N GLN A 230 -7.19 -35.26 5.18
CA GLN A 230 -8.52 -34.71 5.45
C GLN A 230 -8.47 -33.25 5.94
N VAL A 231 -7.54 -32.94 6.86
CA VAL A 231 -7.36 -31.57 7.34
C VAL A 231 -6.90 -30.66 6.20
N MET A 232 -5.93 -31.08 5.38
CA MET A 232 -5.42 -30.29 4.26
C MET A 232 -6.52 -29.95 3.23
N ALA A 233 -7.44 -30.87 2.97
CA ALA A 233 -8.63 -30.60 2.15
C ALA A 233 -9.54 -29.52 2.76
N GLN A 234 -9.75 -29.55 4.09
CA GLN A 234 -10.53 -28.52 4.79
C GLN A 234 -9.82 -27.17 4.81
N VAL A 235 -8.50 -27.14 5.01
CA VAL A 235 -7.68 -25.91 4.93
C VAL A 235 -7.77 -25.30 3.54
N SER A 236 -7.77 -26.13 2.49
CA SER A 236 -7.95 -25.65 1.12
C SER A 236 -9.30 -24.97 0.90
N GLY A 237 -10.38 -25.47 1.52
CA GLY A 237 -11.67 -24.80 1.51
C GLY A 237 -11.71 -23.52 2.36
N ALA A 238 -11.08 -23.55 3.54
CA ALA A 238 -10.95 -22.39 4.40
C ALA A 238 -10.22 -21.23 3.71
N ARG A 239 -9.18 -21.54 2.91
CA ARG A 239 -8.47 -20.55 2.09
C ARG A 239 -9.38 -19.84 1.10
N CYS A 240 -10.20 -20.59 0.36
CA CYS A 240 -11.15 -20.01 -0.59
C CYS A 240 -12.21 -19.15 0.13
N GLN A 241 -12.66 -19.58 1.31
CA GLN A 241 -13.56 -18.80 2.16
C GLN A 241 -12.91 -17.50 2.64
N GLU A 242 -11.63 -17.54 3.02
CA GLU A 242 -10.89 -16.35 3.42
C GLU A 242 -10.75 -15.34 2.28
N VAL A 243 -10.36 -15.79 1.09
CA VAL A 243 -10.33 -14.92 -0.11
C VAL A 243 -11.69 -14.29 -0.36
N ALA A 244 -12.77 -15.07 -0.26
CA ALA A 244 -14.12 -14.56 -0.44
C ALA A 244 -14.53 -13.55 0.66
N LEU A 245 -14.10 -13.75 1.91
CA LEU A 245 -14.32 -12.81 3.01
C LEU A 245 -13.58 -11.49 2.79
N LEU A 246 -12.28 -11.56 2.50
CA LEU A 246 -11.42 -10.40 2.28
C LEU A 246 -11.91 -9.52 1.13
N MET A 247 -12.46 -10.15 0.09
CA MET A 247 -12.97 -9.46 -1.09
C MET A 247 -14.46 -9.13 -1.03
N GLY A 248 -15.18 -9.46 0.05
CA GLY A 248 -16.62 -9.19 0.17
C GLY A 248 -17.49 -10.00 -0.79
N LEU A 249 -17.00 -11.16 -1.24
CA LEU A 249 -17.73 -12.11 -2.10
C LEU A 249 -18.57 -13.11 -1.29
N SER A 250 -18.43 -13.11 0.04
CA SER A 250 -19.16 -13.97 0.98
C SER A 250 -20.43 -13.31 1.50
N GLY A 251 -21.54 -14.06 1.51
CA GLY A 251 -22.84 -13.56 1.98
C GLY A 251 -23.26 -14.01 3.39
N ARG A 252 -22.56 -14.97 4.00
CA ARG A 252 -22.97 -15.61 5.28
C ARG A 252 -21.84 -15.92 6.26
N ASP A 253 -20.61 -16.04 5.77
CA ASP A 253 -19.46 -16.41 6.61
C ASP A 253 -18.89 -15.17 7.32
N SER A 254 -18.24 -15.38 8.46
CA SER A 254 -17.56 -14.32 9.23
C SER A 254 -16.11 -14.72 9.54
N CYS A 255 -15.23 -13.74 9.68
CA CYS A 255 -13.84 -13.97 10.05
C CYS A 255 -13.72 -14.73 11.38
N ALA A 256 -14.59 -14.44 12.34
CA ALA A 256 -14.65 -15.15 13.63
C ALA A 256 -15.01 -16.63 13.49
N HIS A 257 -15.95 -16.97 12.59
CA HIS A 257 -16.30 -18.36 12.33
C HIS A 257 -15.12 -19.11 11.70
N LEU A 258 -14.51 -18.52 10.68
CA LEU A 258 -13.38 -19.14 9.98
C LEU A 258 -12.16 -19.32 10.89
N ALA A 259 -11.87 -18.32 11.75
CA ALA A 259 -10.81 -18.42 12.74
C ALA A 259 -11.04 -19.56 13.73
N ARG A 260 -12.29 -19.78 14.17
CA ARG A 260 -12.65 -20.91 15.04
C ARG A 260 -12.43 -22.24 14.33
N VAL A 261 -12.86 -22.37 13.07
CA VAL A 261 -12.66 -23.59 12.26
C VAL A 261 -11.17 -23.90 12.10
N LEU A 262 -10.36 -22.91 11.71
CA LEU A 262 -8.91 -23.07 11.57
C LEU A 262 -8.23 -23.46 12.89
N THR A 263 -8.66 -22.87 14.00
CA THR A 263 -8.15 -23.21 15.34
C THR A 263 -8.51 -24.64 15.73
N GLU A 264 -9.72 -25.11 15.41
CA GLU A 264 -10.14 -26.50 15.63
C GLU A 264 -9.26 -27.48 14.83
N LEU A 265 -8.93 -27.15 13.57
CA LEU A 265 -8.02 -27.96 12.75
C LEU A 265 -6.60 -28.03 13.32
N LEU A 266 -6.09 -26.96 13.94
CA LEU A 266 -4.80 -27.00 14.64
C LEU A 266 -4.82 -28.00 15.80
N VAL A 267 -5.87 -27.97 16.61
CA VAL A 267 -6.05 -28.90 17.75
C VAL A 267 -6.10 -30.35 17.25
N GLU A 268 -6.79 -30.60 16.14
CA GLU A 268 -6.83 -31.94 15.53
C GLU A 268 -5.45 -32.41 15.07
N LEU A 269 -4.65 -31.55 14.44
CA LEU A 269 -3.29 -31.89 14.01
C LEU A 269 -2.35 -32.14 15.20
N ASP A 270 -2.47 -31.34 16.25
CA ASP A 270 -1.65 -31.47 17.46
C ASP A 270 -1.91 -32.78 18.21
N ALA A 271 -3.12 -33.32 18.12
CA ALA A 271 -3.49 -34.60 18.72
C ALA A 271 -2.91 -35.83 17.99
N LEU A 272 -2.36 -35.66 16.78
CA LEU A 272 -1.80 -36.77 16.00
C LEU A 272 -0.41 -37.18 16.50
N ASP A 273 -0.22 -38.48 16.76
CA ASP A 273 1.11 -39.03 16.95
C ASP A 273 1.80 -39.21 15.60
N VAL A 274 2.90 -38.48 15.42
CA VAL A 274 3.75 -38.49 14.22
C VAL A 274 5.22 -38.68 14.60
N SER A 275 5.51 -38.99 15.86
CA SER A 275 6.87 -39.06 16.42
C SER A 275 7.76 -40.10 15.73
N SER A 276 7.16 -41.14 15.17
CA SER A 276 7.82 -42.28 14.53
C SER A 276 8.33 -41.97 13.10
N ASN A 277 7.78 -40.98 12.39
CA ASN A 277 8.08 -40.76 10.96
C ASN A 277 8.37 -39.28 10.64
N ALA A 278 9.61 -38.99 10.24
CA ALA A 278 10.07 -37.63 9.95
C ALA A 278 9.33 -36.96 8.77
N ALA A 279 8.98 -37.72 7.73
CA ALA A 279 8.25 -37.17 6.58
C ALA A 279 6.84 -36.72 6.99
N VAL A 280 6.17 -37.51 7.82
CA VAL A 280 4.82 -37.21 8.31
C VAL A 280 4.84 -36.03 9.29
N ARG A 281 5.88 -35.90 10.14
CA ARG A 281 6.07 -34.70 10.97
C ARG A 281 6.21 -33.43 10.15
N ASN A 282 7.04 -33.48 9.11
CA ASN A 282 7.26 -32.33 8.23
C ASN A 282 5.97 -31.98 7.49
N TYR A 283 5.22 -32.98 7.01
CA TYR A 283 3.94 -32.75 6.36
C TYR A 283 2.93 -32.09 7.31
N ARG A 284 2.75 -32.62 8.53
CA ARG A 284 1.91 -31.99 9.56
C ARG A 284 2.36 -30.55 9.84
N LYS A 285 3.66 -30.32 10.01
CA LYS A 285 4.23 -28.99 10.27
C LYS A 285 3.88 -28.00 9.16
N GLN A 286 3.96 -28.43 7.90
CA GLN A 286 3.61 -27.59 6.76
C GLN A 286 2.11 -27.22 6.75
N VAL A 287 1.21 -28.17 7.04
CA VAL A 287 -0.23 -27.87 7.15
C VAL A 287 -0.51 -26.91 8.32
N VAL A 288 0.20 -27.06 9.45
CA VAL A 288 0.12 -26.13 10.58
C VAL A 288 0.62 -24.73 10.21
N GLU A 289 1.75 -24.63 9.50
CA GLU A 289 2.28 -23.35 9.02
C GLU A 289 1.30 -22.67 8.06
N GLU A 290 0.62 -23.45 7.21
CA GLU A 290 -0.42 -22.94 6.33
C GLU A 290 -1.63 -22.39 7.09
N ILE A 291 -2.16 -23.14 8.06
CA ILE A 291 -3.28 -22.69 8.90
C ILE A 291 -2.92 -21.39 9.65
N ASN A 292 -1.72 -21.32 10.22
CA ASN A 292 -1.25 -20.11 10.89
C ASN A 292 -1.10 -18.92 9.91
N GLY A 293 -0.71 -19.21 8.66
CA GLY A 293 -0.68 -18.24 7.57
C GLY A 293 -2.06 -17.64 7.30
N LEU A 294 -3.10 -18.48 7.21
CA LEU A 294 -4.49 -18.03 7.03
C LEU A 294 -4.97 -17.21 8.24
N LEU A 295 -4.79 -17.73 9.47
CA LEU A 295 -5.18 -17.02 10.70
C LEU A 295 -4.61 -15.59 10.80
N LYS A 296 -3.45 -15.33 10.19
CA LYS A 296 -2.80 -14.02 10.15
C LYS A 296 -3.69 -12.93 9.51
N HIS A 297 -4.54 -13.29 8.54
CA HIS A 297 -5.29 -12.35 7.70
C HIS A 297 -6.76 -12.20 8.12
N LEU A 298 -7.23 -12.96 9.12
CA LEU A 298 -8.61 -12.88 9.61
C LEU A 298 -8.88 -11.71 10.58
N ASP A 299 -7.84 -10.99 11.03
CA ASP A 299 -7.94 -9.81 11.92
C ASP A 299 -7.92 -8.48 11.16
N LEU A 300 -8.31 -8.47 9.88
CA LEU A 300 -8.24 -7.27 9.04
C LEU A 300 -9.45 -6.31 9.18
N GLU A 301 -10.51 -6.72 9.87
CA GLU A 301 -11.75 -5.91 10.01
C GLU A 301 -11.52 -4.56 10.72
N GLY A 302 -10.47 -4.44 11.54
CA GLY A 302 -10.12 -3.20 12.27
C GLY A 302 -9.03 -2.33 11.65
N GLU A 303 -8.29 -2.81 10.64
CA GLU A 303 -7.03 -2.17 10.23
C GLU A 303 -7.20 -0.75 9.64
N GLY A 304 -8.39 -0.40 9.16
CA GLY A 304 -8.64 0.92 8.57
C GLY A 304 -9.37 1.93 9.45
N GLU A 305 -9.56 1.65 10.74
CA GLU A 305 -10.18 2.63 11.67
C GLU A 305 -9.15 3.54 12.35
N ASP A 306 -7.90 3.11 12.50
CA ASP A 306 -6.82 3.93 13.06
C ASP A 306 -6.16 4.83 12.00
N THR A 307 -6.27 6.14 12.16
CA THR A 307 -5.68 7.14 11.26
C THR A 307 -4.17 7.02 11.10
N ARG A 308 -3.45 6.53 12.12
CA ARG A 308 -1.99 6.35 12.04
C ARG A 308 -1.55 5.29 11.03
N ARG A 309 -2.48 4.45 10.55
CA ARG A 309 -2.20 3.40 9.57
C ARG A 309 -2.14 3.91 8.14
N TYR A 310 -2.83 5.01 7.85
CA TYR A 310 -2.94 5.59 6.50
C TYR A 310 -2.56 7.06 6.43
N ASP A 311 -2.28 7.71 7.56
CA ASP A 311 -1.62 9.01 7.62
C ASP A 311 -0.20 8.83 8.14
N LEU A 312 0.74 8.59 7.21
CA LEU A 312 2.08 8.12 7.55
C LEU A 312 3.10 9.25 7.73
N ALA A 313 2.69 10.52 7.73
CA ALA A 313 3.61 11.66 7.80
C ALA A 313 4.53 11.65 9.05
N GLN A 314 4.07 11.03 10.14
CA GLN A 314 4.84 10.89 11.39
C GLN A 314 5.31 9.45 11.65
N ASN A 315 5.18 8.55 10.68
CA ASN A 315 5.62 7.17 10.83
C ASN A 315 7.16 7.09 10.76
N ASP A 316 7.78 6.44 11.74
CA ASP A 316 9.25 6.36 11.84
C ASP A 316 9.90 5.70 10.62
N SER A 317 9.32 4.60 10.13
CA SER A 317 9.82 3.90 8.93
C SER A 317 9.76 4.79 7.69
N ILE A 318 8.68 5.58 7.53
CA ILE A 318 8.61 6.56 6.42
C ILE A 318 9.66 7.65 6.58
N ARG A 319 9.88 8.16 7.79
CA ARG A 319 10.91 9.18 8.03
C ARG A 319 12.31 8.66 7.72
N GLU A 320 12.59 7.40 8.04
CA GLU A 320 13.85 6.73 7.71
C GLU A 320 14.01 6.55 6.19
N ILE A 321 12.97 6.09 5.49
CA ILE A 321 12.95 5.97 4.03
C ILE A 321 13.20 7.33 3.37
N GLU A 322 12.52 8.40 3.82
CA GLU A 322 12.71 9.74 3.27
C GLU A 322 14.10 10.33 3.57
N ALA A 323 14.70 9.99 4.72
CA ALA A 323 16.09 10.36 5.00
C ALA A 323 17.07 9.68 4.02
N ILE A 324 16.84 8.40 3.72
CA ILE A 324 17.62 7.66 2.72
C ILE A 324 17.43 8.29 1.34
N ARG A 325 16.19 8.54 0.90
CA ARG A 325 15.90 9.19 -0.39
C ARG A 325 16.52 10.58 -0.49
N GLY A 326 16.52 11.35 0.59
CA GLY A 326 17.22 12.63 0.67
C GLY A 326 18.72 12.49 0.40
N ARG A 327 19.38 11.49 1.01
CA ARG A 327 20.81 11.20 0.75
C ARG A 327 21.05 10.72 -0.68
N VAL A 328 20.17 9.88 -1.22
CA VAL A 328 20.21 9.40 -2.60
C VAL A 328 20.09 10.54 -3.60
N SER A 329 19.23 11.53 -3.33
CA SER A 329 19.10 12.73 -4.17
C SER A 329 20.41 13.53 -4.23
N VAL A 330 21.09 13.71 -3.09
CA VAL A 330 22.40 14.37 -3.03
C VAL A 330 23.45 13.59 -3.83
N LEU A 331 23.53 12.26 -3.62
CA LEU A 331 24.47 11.40 -4.36
C LEU A 331 24.21 11.43 -5.86
N ARG A 332 22.95 11.43 -6.28
CA ARG A 332 22.57 11.57 -7.69
C ARG A 332 23.11 12.85 -8.29
N GLU A 333 22.94 13.98 -7.59
CA GLU A 333 23.47 15.26 -8.03
C GLU A 333 25.00 15.28 -8.09
N GLU A 334 25.67 14.67 -7.11
CA GLU A 334 27.13 14.53 -7.11
C GLU A 334 27.62 13.71 -8.30
N VAL A 335 27.00 12.56 -8.56
CA VAL A 335 27.32 11.65 -9.67
C VAL A 335 27.11 12.33 -11.02
N LEU A 336 26.00 13.06 -11.20
CA LEU A 336 25.71 13.76 -12.46
C LEU A 336 26.62 14.97 -12.71
N ARG A 337 27.15 15.63 -11.65
CA ARG A 337 28.02 16.81 -11.79
C ARG A 337 29.52 16.48 -11.82
N HIS A 338 29.98 15.60 -10.95
CA HIS A 338 31.40 15.36 -10.68
C HIS A 338 31.91 14.01 -11.20
N GLY A 339 31.03 13.17 -11.74
CA GLY A 339 31.36 11.86 -12.28
C GLY A 339 31.12 10.71 -11.30
N ALA A 340 31.25 9.48 -11.79
CA ALA A 340 30.76 8.26 -11.16
C ALA A 340 31.68 7.61 -10.09
N ALA A 341 32.81 8.23 -9.72
CA ALA A 341 33.81 7.56 -8.91
C ALA A 341 33.50 7.58 -7.39
N GLY A 342 33.48 6.40 -6.75
CA GLY A 342 33.57 6.26 -5.28
C GLY A 342 32.25 6.21 -4.51
N HIS A 343 31.09 6.31 -5.18
CA HIS A 343 29.79 6.30 -4.50
C HIS A 343 29.14 4.92 -4.34
N GLY A 344 29.67 3.88 -5.03
CA GLY A 344 29.07 2.54 -5.05
C GLY A 344 28.95 1.87 -3.68
N THR A 345 29.97 1.99 -2.83
CA THR A 345 29.94 1.40 -1.47
C THR A 345 28.90 2.06 -0.58
N GLU A 346 28.71 3.37 -0.72
CA GLU A 346 27.69 4.09 0.04
C GLU A 346 26.28 3.71 -0.42
N LEU A 347 26.03 3.67 -1.73
CA LEU A 347 24.74 3.24 -2.29
C LEU A 347 24.39 1.80 -1.87
N GLN A 348 25.38 0.89 -1.85
CA GLN A 348 25.17 -0.47 -1.36
C GLN A 348 24.80 -0.49 0.13
N GLY A 349 25.42 0.38 0.94
CA GLY A 349 25.07 0.57 2.35
C GLY A 349 23.64 1.08 2.52
N LEU A 350 23.19 2.02 1.67
CA LEU A 350 21.81 2.52 1.66
C LEU A 350 20.80 1.43 1.28
N LEU A 351 21.12 0.55 0.31
CA LEU A 351 20.28 -0.62 0.00
C LEU A 351 20.15 -1.55 1.21
N THR A 352 21.27 -1.90 1.84
CA THR A 352 21.25 -2.76 3.04
C THR A 352 20.47 -2.11 4.18
N HIS A 353 20.50 -0.79 4.30
CA HIS A 353 19.70 -0.07 5.27
C HIS A 353 18.20 -0.15 4.95
N LEU A 354 17.82 0.06 3.68
CA LEU A 354 16.43 -0.10 3.24
C LEU A 354 15.89 -1.50 3.54
N ASP A 355 16.68 -2.55 3.33
CA ASP A 355 16.29 -3.94 3.63
C ASP A 355 15.95 -4.17 5.12
N GLN A 356 16.52 -3.36 6.02
CA GLN A 356 16.31 -3.45 7.47
C GLN A 356 15.11 -2.61 7.96
N VAL A 357 14.57 -1.71 7.13
CA VAL A 357 13.42 -0.87 7.49
C VAL A 357 12.20 -1.76 7.74
N ASP A 358 11.61 -1.62 8.93
CA ASP A 358 10.39 -2.34 9.30
C ASP A 358 9.19 -1.76 8.54
N THR A 359 8.62 -2.57 7.65
CA THR A 359 7.39 -2.22 6.91
C THR A 359 6.13 -2.67 7.63
N GLY A 360 6.25 -3.50 8.67
CA GLY A 360 5.14 -4.21 9.29
C GLY A 360 4.24 -4.89 8.24
N ARG A 361 2.93 -4.86 8.48
CA ARG A 361 1.89 -5.30 7.53
C ARG A 361 1.38 -4.19 6.61
N ASN A 362 2.00 -3.00 6.65
CA ASN A 362 1.47 -1.84 5.95
C ASN A 362 1.92 -1.83 4.47
N PRO A 363 0.99 -2.01 3.51
CA PRO A 363 1.34 -2.04 2.09
C PRO A 363 1.90 -0.70 1.59
N CYS A 364 1.46 0.43 2.16
CA CYS A 364 1.95 1.75 1.77
C CYS A 364 3.42 1.96 2.18
N ILE A 365 3.84 1.46 3.37
CA ILE A 365 5.25 1.52 3.80
C ILE A 365 6.10 0.56 2.96
N ARG A 366 5.56 -0.62 2.63
CA ARG A 366 6.25 -1.57 1.74
C ARG A 366 6.52 -0.95 0.36
N GLU A 367 5.55 -0.23 -0.18
CA GLU A 367 5.70 0.48 -1.46
C GLU A 367 6.66 1.67 -1.37
N ALA A 368 6.61 2.43 -0.26
CA ALA A 368 7.60 3.47 0.06
C ALA A 368 9.03 2.96 -0.08
N ARG A 369 9.29 1.84 0.60
CA ARG A 369 10.60 1.18 0.62
C ARG A 369 10.97 0.68 -0.78
N ARG A 370 10.04 0.03 -1.49
CA ARG A 370 10.27 -0.46 -2.86
C ARG A 370 10.69 0.67 -3.79
N ARG A 371 10.01 1.82 -3.76
CA ARG A 371 10.35 2.99 -4.56
C ARG A 371 11.74 3.54 -4.23
N ALA A 372 12.07 3.64 -2.93
CA ALA A 372 13.41 4.05 -2.51
C ALA A 372 14.51 3.07 -2.98
N VAL A 373 14.24 1.76 -2.92
CA VAL A 373 15.16 0.72 -3.45
C VAL A 373 15.38 0.92 -4.95
N LEU A 374 14.32 1.17 -5.72
CA LEU A 374 14.42 1.42 -7.16
C LEU A 374 15.24 2.69 -7.46
N GLU A 375 15.10 3.76 -6.67
CA GLU A 375 15.94 4.96 -6.79
C GLU A 375 17.42 4.68 -6.57
N VAL A 376 17.77 3.95 -5.50
CA VAL A 376 19.17 3.57 -5.22
C VAL A 376 19.70 2.64 -6.32
N GLN A 377 18.91 1.65 -6.74
CA GLN A 377 19.30 0.68 -7.76
C GLN A 377 19.50 1.33 -9.12
N ALA A 378 18.74 2.37 -9.46
CA ALA A 378 18.92 3.14 -10.68
C ALA A 378 20.30 3.83 -10.71
N LEU A 379 20.72 4.42 -9.59
CA LEU A 379 22.06 5.01 -9.47
C LEU A 379 23.16 3.96 -9.56
N ILE A 380 23.04 2.84 -8.82
CA ILE A 380 24.00 1.73 -8.90
C ILE A 380 24.12 1.24 -10.35
N THR A 381 22.99 1.03 -11.02
CA THR A 381 22.97 0.60 -12.42
C THR A 381 23.72 1.56 -13.34
N PHE A 382 23.59 2.88 -13.12
CA PHE A 382 24.34 3.88 -13.87
C PHE A 382 25.85 3.77 -13.63
N LEU A 383 26.26 3.67 -12.35
CA LEU A 383 27.67 3.55 -11.98
C LEU A 383 28.29 2.27 -12.55
N ASP A 384 27.59 1.13 -12.44
CA ASP A 384 28.04 -0.16 -12.96
C ASP A 384 28.23 -0.12 -14.48
N LEU A 385 27.27 0.47 -15.21
CA LEU A 385 27.38 0.64 -16.66
C LEU A 385 28.54 1.55 -17.04
N TRP A 386 28.68 2.69 -16.35
CA TRP A 386 29.76 3.64 -16.60
C TRP A 386 31.14 3.02 -16.35
N GLU A 387 31.30 2.29 -15.24
CA GLU A 387 32.55 1.61 -14.89
C GLU A 387 32.87 0.45 -15.87
N ALA A 388 31.87 -0.34 -16.24
CA ALA A 388 32.02 -1.41 -17.22
C ALA A 388 32.46 -0.87 -18.60
N LEU A 389 31.89 0.26 -19.03
CA LEU A 389 32.28 0.94 -20.27
C LEU A 389 33.69 1.54 -20.18
N GLY A 390 34.05 2.12 -19.03
CA GLY A 390 35.40 2.66 -18.80
C GLY A 390 36.49 1.60 -18.77
N ARG A 391 36.15 0.38 -18.32
CA ARG A 391 37.05 -0.79 -18.33
C ARG A 391 37.04 -1.57 -19.63
N ARG A 392 36.13 -1.24 -20.56
CA ARG A 392 35.98 -1.98 -21.82
C ARG A 392 37.27 -1.88 -22.64
N ASN A 393 37.82 -3.02 -22.99
CA ASN A 393 38.96 -3.12 -23.89
C ASN A 393 38.62 -4.07 -25.05
N PRO A 394 38.10 -3.57 -26.19
CA PRO A 394 37.72 -4.42 -27.30
C PRO A 394 38.97 -5.07 -27.93
N GLY A 395 38.95 -6.40 -28.03
CA GLY A 395 40.00 -7.14 -28.73
C GLY A 395 39.85 -7.02 -30.25
N PRO A 396 40.92 -7.25 -31.03
CA PRO A 396 40.90 -7.17 -32.50
C PRO A 396 39.94 -8.19 -33.14
N ASP A 397 39.66 -9.30 -32.46
CA ASP A 397 38.79 -10.38 -32.93
C ASP A 397 37.41 -10.41 -32.23
N GLU A 398 36.94 -9.27 -31.68
CA GLU A 398 35.63 -9.19 -31.01
C GLU A 398 34.49 -9.56 -31.98
N PRO A 399 33.63 -10.54 -31.66
CA PRO A 399 32.49 -10.87 -32.50
C PRO A 399 31.57 -9.66 -32.72
N LEU A 400 31.16 -9.43 -33.96
CA LEU A 400 30.22 -8.34 -34.32
C LEU A 400 28.95 -8.31 -33.44
N PRO A 401 28.32 -9.45 -33.09
CA PRO A 401 27.19 -9.47 -32.17
C PRO A 401 27.54 -8.97 -30.76
N HIS A 402 28.71 -9.31 -30.25
CA HIS A 402 29.19 -8.87 -28.93
C HIS A 402 29.43 -7.36 -28.92
N ALA A 403 30.10 -6.84 -29.95
CA ALA A 403 30.32 -5.40 -30.12
C ALA A 403 29.01 -4.62 -30.28
N ALA A 404 27.97 -5.22 -30.86
CA ALA A 404 26.63 -4.63 -30.96
C ALA A 404 25.96 -4.48 -29.58
N VAL A 405 26.04 -5.49 -28.72
CA VAL A 405 25.53 -5.41 -27.34
C VAL A 405 26.21 -4.27 -26.57
N TRP A 406 27.54 -4.14 -26.69
CA TRP A 406 28.26 -3.04 -26.04
C TRP A 406 27.88 -1.65 -26.54
N ARG A 407 27.57 -1.49 -27.83
CA ARG A 407 27.03 -0.23 -28.36
C ARG A 407 25.68 0.10 -27.74
N VAL A 408 24.83 -0.90 -27.52
CA VAL A 408 23.56 -0.71 -26.80
C VAL A 408 23.82 -0.32 -25.35
N LEU A 409 24.72 -1.00 -24.63
CA LEU A 409 25.06 -0.68 -23.24
C LEU A 409 25.59 0.76 -23.09
N ALA A 410 26.39 1.25 -24.04
CA ALA A 410 26.82 2.64 -24.07
C ALA A 410 25.64 3.61 -24.16
N SER A 411 24.72 3.36 -25.11
CA SER A 411 23.51 4.17 -25.23
C SER A 411 22.59 4.07 -24.01
N LEU A 412 22.49 2.90 -23.36
CA LEU A 412 21.73 2.75 -22.12
C LEU A 412 22.35 3.53 -20.97
N CYS A 413 23.68 3.64 -20.90
CA CYS A 413 24.37 4.47 -19.91
C CYS A 413 23.98 5.96 -20.09
N ASP A 414 24.00 6.46 -21.33
CA ASP A 414 23.62 7.85 -21.63
C ASP A 414 22.12 8.11 -21.36
N LEU A 415 21.25 7.14 -21.70
CA LEU A 415 19.83 7.23 -21.41
C LEU A 415 19.57 7.20 -19.90
N GLN A 416 20.29 6.36 -19.16
CA GLN A 416 20.15 6.28 -17.71
C GLN A 416 20.55 7.60 -17.03
N ALA A 417 21.60 8.29 -17.50
CA ALA A 417 21.93 9.63 -17.01
C ALA A 417 20.78 10.63 -17.23
N GLN A 418 20.16 10.60 -18.41
CA GLN A 418 19.01 11.47 -18.74
C GLN A 418 17.79 11.12 -17.88
N VAL A 419 17.51 9.84 -17.67
CA VAL A 419 16.42 9.37 -16.80
C VAL A 419 16.67 9.76 -15.35
N LEU A 420 17.91 9.65 -14.84
CA LEU A 420 18.27 10.11 -13.50
C LEU A 420 18.00 11.61 -13.31
N GLY A 421 18.32 12.43 -14.32
CA GLY A 421 18.09 13.88 -14.34
C GLY A 421 16.67 14.32 -14.71
N PHE A 422 15.79 13.42 -15.16
CA PHE A 422 14.43 13.74 -15.55
C PHE A 422 13.56 14.16 -14.35
N ASP A 423 12.75 15.21 -14.46
CA ASP A 423 11.88 15.69 -13.37
C ASP A 423 10.49 16.12 -13.91
N GLY A 424 10.05 15.44 -14.98
CA GLY A 424 8.81 15.74 -15.69
C GLY A 424 7.68 14.76 -15.39
N LYS A 425 6.56 14.93 -16.10
CA LYS A 425 5.38 14.06 -16.05
C LYS A 425 5.35 13.10 -17.24
N ARG A 426 4.54 12.04 -17.15
CA ARG A 426 4.33 11.08 -18.25
C ARG A 426 3.82 11.73 -19.54
N ALA A 427 3.05 12.81 -19.43
CA ALA A 427 2.51 13.55 -20.58
C ALA A 427 3.56 14.44 -21.29
N ASP A 428 4.76 14.59 -20.72
CA ASP A 428 5.78 15.47 -21.28
C ASP A 428 6.44 14.84 -22.50
N LYS A 429 6.78 15.68 -23.49
CA LYS A 429 7.51 15.22 -24.69
C LYS A 429 8.85 14.58 -24.34
N SER A 430 9.53 15.07 -23.31
CA SER A 430 10.78 14.52 -22.80
C SER A 430 10.62 13.09 -22.30
N TYR A 431 9.52 12.78 -21.60
CA TYR A 431 9.20 11.41 -21.20
C TYR A 431 9.01 10.51 -22.42
N MET A 432 8.14 10.90 -23.36
CA MET A 432 7.84 10.12 -24.56
C MET A 432 9.11 9.82 -25.39
N VAL A 433 10.02 10.79 -25.50
CA VAL A 433 11.30 10.61 -26.20
C VAL A 433 12.20 9.61 -25.47
N LEU A 434 12.31 9.70 -24.14
CA LEU A 434 13.12 8.75 -23.36
C LEU A 434 12.58 7.32 -23.46
N GLU A 435 11.25 7.16 -23.33
CA GLU A 435 10.56 5.88 -23.48
C GLU A 435 10.77 5.29 -24.88
N GLU A 436 10.63 6.10 -25.94
CA GLU A 436 10.85 5.68 -27.33
C GLU A 436 12.31 5.26 -27.56
N LEU A 437 13.29 6.02 -27.06
CA LEU A 437 14.71 5.69 -27.20
C LEU A 437 15.06 4.38 -26.47
N LEU A 438 14.56 4.18 -25.25
CA LEU A 438 14.74 2.93 -24.51
C LEU A 438 14.11 1.74 -25.24
N THR A 439 12.91 1.93 -25.81
CA THR A 439 12.23 0.91 -26.62
C THR A 439 13.05 0.56 -27.87
N LYS A 440 13.66 1.56 -28.54
CA LYS A 440 14.59 1.32 -29.65
C LYS A 440 15.81 0.49 -29.24
N GLN A 441 16.32 0.69 -28.03
CA GLN A 441 17.42 -0.13 -27.51
C GLN A 441 17.01 -1.59 -27.28
N LEU A 442 15.78 -1.85 -26.83
CA LEU A 442 15.24 -3.22 -26.73
C LEU A 442 15.15 -3.90 -28.10
N LEU A 443 14.59 -3.21 -29.10
CA LEU A 443 14.50 -3.72 -30.47
C LEU A 443 15.89 -3.98 -31.08
N ALA A 444 16.86 -3.10 -30.79
CA ALA A 444 18.23 -3.29 -31.21
C ALA A 444 18.86 -4.55 -30.59
N LEU A 445 18.57 -4.86 -29.32
CA LEU A 445 19.02 -6.08 -28.66
C LEU A 445 18.35 -7.32 -29.24
N ASP A 446 17.05 -7.27 -29.55
CA ASP A 446 16.33 -8.38 -30.18
C ASP A 446 16.89 -8.73 -31.56
N ALA A 447 17.36 -7.72 -32.30
CA ALA A 447 18.02 -7.91 -33.60
C ALA A 447 19.44 -8.51 -33.50
N VAL A 448 20.06 -8.57 -32.32
CA VAL A 448 21.38 -9.20 -32.14
C VAL A 448 21.22 -10.71 -32.15
N ASP A 449 21.68 -11.36 -33.22
CA ASP A 449 21.82 -12.81 -33.29
C ASP A 449 23.18 -13.24 -32.69
N PRO A 450 23.19 -13.94 -31.54
CA PRO A 450 24.42 -14.37 -30.90
C PRO A 450 25.15 -15.51 -31.64
N GLN A 451 24.61 -16.10 -32.71
CA GLN A 451 25.26 -17.15 -33.50
C GLN A 451 25.79 -18.33 -32.66
N GLY A 452 25.10 -18.65 -31.57
CA GLY A 452 25.50 -19.71 -30.65
C GLY A 452 26.48 -19.31 -29.53
N ASP A 453 27.12 -18.13 -29.60
CA ASP A 453 28.04 -17.65 -28.57
C ASP A 453 27.32 -17.38 -27.24
N GLN A 454 27.78 -18.10 -26.21
CA GLN A 454 27.15 -18.04 -24.89
C GLN A 454 27.49 -16.74 -24.15
N GLY A 455 28.66 -16.16 -24.39
CA GLY A 455 29.04 -14.87 -23.81
C GLY A 455 28.11 -13.75 -24.28
N THR A 456 27.88 -13.68 -25.60
CA THR A 456 26.95 -12.72 -26.21
C THR A 456 25.50 -12.96 -25.77
N LYS A 457 25.04 -14.21 -25.63
CA LYS A 457 23.69 -14.51 -25.10
C LYS A 457 23.48 -13.94 -23.69
N ILE A 458 24.44 -14.16 -22.80
CA ILE A 458 24.38 -13.67 -21.42
C ILE A 458 24.43 -12.14 -21.39
N ALA A 459 25.36 -11.53 -22.12
CA ALA A 459 25.50 -10.08 -22.20
C ALA A 459 24.23 -9.41 -22.77
N ARG A 460 23.64 -9.99 -23.83
CA ARG A 460 22.38 -9.50 -24.41
C ARG A 460 21.24 -9.57 -23.39
N LYS A 461 21.10 -10.70 -22.67
CA LYS A 461 20.07 -10.86 -21.63
C LYS A 461 20.23 -9.85 -20.49
N GLN A 462 21.47 -9.59 -20.07
CA GLN A 462 21.77 -8.55 -19.09
C GLN A 462 21.43 -7.15 -19.60
N ALA A 463 21.77 -6.83 -20.85
CA ALA A 463 21.44 -5.54 -21.47
C ALA A 463 19.92 -5.33 -21.58
N VAL A 464 19.14 -6.37 -21.91
CA VAL A 464 17.67 -6.31 -21.90
C VAL A 464 17.16 -5.99 -20.50
N LYS A 465 17.68 -6.67 -19.47
CA LYS A 465 17.33 -6.40 -18.07
C LYS A 465 17.66 -4.95 -17.68
N HIS A 466 18.81 -4.42 -18.09
CA HIS A 466 19.14 -3.02 -17.84
C HIS A 466 18.14 -2.06 -18.50
N ALA A 467 17.83 -2.26 -19.79
CA ALA A 467 16.85 -1.43 -20.49
C ALA A 467 15.47 -1.45 -19.82
N GLN A 468 15.00 -2.64 -19.41
CA GLN A 468 13.74 -2.80 -18.68
C GLN A 468 13.75 -2.11 -17.32
N ASN A 469 14.84 -2.26 -16.55
CA ASN A 469 14.99 -1.57 -15.26
C ASN A 469 14.98 -0.05 -15.41
N ILE A 470 15.62 0.49 -16.46
CA ILE A 470 15.64 1.92 -16.75
C ILE A 470 14.23 2.42 -17.11
N LEU A 471 13.48 1.68 -17.92
CA LEU A 471 12.07 1.96 -18.23
C LEU A 471 11.21 1.97 -16.96
N SER A 472 11.28 0.91 -16.15
CA SER A 472 10.51 0.82 -14.90
C SER A 472 10.83 1.95 -13.93
N TYR A 473 12.08 2.40 -13.87
CA TYR A 473 12.47 3.56 -13.06
C TYR A 473 11.94 4.88 -13.63
N LEU A 474 11.97 5.06 -14.95
CA LEU A 474 11.38 6.22 -15.62
C LEU A 474 9.86 6.30 -15.38
N ASP A 475 9.15 5.18 -15.53
CA ASP A 475 7.72 5.06 -15.21
C ASP A 475 7.47 5.49 -13.76
N MET A 476 8.19 4.87 -12.82
CA MET A 476 8.05 5.15 -11.39
C MET A 476 8.29 6.63 -11.05
N LYS A 477 9.27 7.30 -11.70
CA LYS A 477 9.52 8.73 -11.47
C LYS A 477 8.37 9.63 -11.90
N THR A 478 7.58 9.20 -12.88
CA THR A 478 6.39 9.95 -13.31
C THR A 478 5.15 9.67 -12.47
N ASP A 479 5.22 8.67 -11.58
CA ASP A 479 4.15 8.39 -10.64
C ASP A 479 4.19 9.43 -9.50
N GLU A 480 3.18 10.29 -9.43
CA GLU A 480 3.00 11.23 -8.31
C GLU A 480 2.45 10.48 -7.08
N TRP A 481 3.25 9.59 -6.48
CA TRP A 481 2.90 8.82 -5.28
C TRP A 481 3.05 9.65 -4.00
N GLU A 482 2.10 9.46 -3.08
CA GLU A 482 1.99 10.16 -1.79
C GLU A 482 1.67 9.15 -0.68
N TYR A 483 2.08 9.42 0.57
CA TYR A 483 1.82 8.54 1.73
C TYR A 483 0.55 8.86 2.51
#